data_AF-A0A7Y2P348-F1
#
_entry.id   AF-A0A7Y2P348-F1
#
_cell.length_a   1.000
_cell.length_b   1.000
_cell.length_c   1.000
_cell.angle_alpha   90.00
_cell.angle_beta   90.00
_cell.angle_gamma   90.00
#
_symmetry.space_group_name_H-M   'P 1'
#
loop_
_entity.id
_entity.type
_entity.pdbx_description
1 polymer ?
#
loop_
_entity_poly.entity_id
_entity_poly.type
_entity_poly.pdbx_seq_one_letter_code
_entity_poly.pdbx_strand_id
1 'polypeptide(L)'
;NPGIRREALKLMKKMPYDEEMKQTYLFVLTSDSSSGLRIEALNALIEGSKEGNRFSARELDLLKQNYEQADNNYIKLKTRTILQEYN
;
A
#
# COMPACT_ATOMS: atom_id res chain seq x y z
N ASN A 1 0.02 7.12 -17.66
CA ASN A 1 -1.39 6.79 -17.98
C ASN A 1 -1.94 5.87 -16.88
N PRO A 2 -3.05 6.23 -16.19
CA PRO A 2 -3.60 5.41 -15.10
C PRO A 2 -4.03 4.00 -15.49
N GLY A 3 -4.53 3.79 -16.72
CA GLY A 3 -4.91 2.47 -17.22
C GLY A 3 -3.71 1.53 -17.32
N ILE A 4 -2.59 2.02 -17.86
CA ILE A 4 -1.34 1.26 -17.94
C ILE A 4 -0.84 0.88 -16.53
N ARG A 5 -0.87 1.83 -15.58
CA ARG A 5 -0.45 1.56 -14.20
C ARG A 5 -1.35 0.53 -13.51
N ARG A 6 -2.66 0.56 -13.77
CA ARG A 6 -3.59 -0.46 -13.27
C ARG A 6 -3.24 -1.85 -13.80
N GLU A 7 -2.98 -1.97 -15.10
CA GLU A 7 -2.58 -3.27 -15.68
C GLU A 7 -1.25 -3.75 -15.11
N ALA A 8 -0.29 -2.84 -14.84
CA ALA A 8 0.95 -3.19 -14.16
C ALA A 8 0.71 -3.76 -12.76
N LEU A 9 -0.12 -3.11 -11.92
CA LEU A 9 -0.47 -3.64 -10.59
C LEU A 9 -1.14 -5.02 -10.66
N LYS A 10 -2.00 -5.25 -11.65
CA LYS A 10 -2.61 -6.57 -11.87
C LYS A 10 -1.59 -7.65 -12.23
N LEU A 11 -0.55 -7.30 -12.99
CA LEU A 11 0.51 -8.24 -13.32
C LEU A 11 1.40 -8.53 -12.10
N MET A 12 1.74 -7.51 -11.32
CA MET A 12 2.51 -7.67 -10.08
C MET A 12 1.84 -8.64 -9.09
N LYS A 13 0.51 -8.63 -8.98
CA LYS A 13 -0.24 -9.58 -8.14
C LYS A 13 -0.06 -11.05 -8.52
N LYS A 14 0.45 -11.36 -9.72
CA LYS A 14 0.75 -12.72 -10.17
C LYS A 14 2.20 -13.13 -9.92
N MET A 15 3.03 -12.19 -9.48
CA MET A 15 4.43 -12.41 -9.16
C MET A 15 4.57 -12.75 -7.66
N PRO A 16 5.61 -13.48 -7.26
CA PRO A 16 5.92 -13.66 -5.84
C PRO A 16 6.05 -12.31 -5.15
N TYR A 17 5.44 -12.19 -3.98
CA TYR A 17 5.56 -10.99 -3.18
C TYR A 17 6.96 -10.94 -2.56
N ASP A 18 7.71 -9.89 -2.86
CA ASP A 18 9.04 -9.63 -2.32
C ASP A 18 9.18 -8.17 -1.86
N GLU A 19 10.37 -7.81 -1.40
CA GLU A 19 10.67 -6.45 -0.94
C GLU A 19 10.52 -5.40 -2.04
N GLU A 20 10.84 -5.71 -3.30
CA GLU A 20 10.67 -4.78 -4.42
C GLU A 20 9.19 -4.53 -4.73
N MET A 21 8.36 -5.58 -4.67
CA MET A 21 6.91 -5.46 -4.78
C MET A 21 6.35 -4.58 -3.66
N LYS A 22 6.79 -4.80 -2.41
CA LYS A 22 6.39 -3.97 -1.27
C LYS A 22 6.76 -2.50 -1.45
N GLN A 23 8.00 -2.20 -1.86
CA GLN A 23 8.42 -0.82 -2.12
C GLN A 23 7.61 -0.18 -3.25
N THR A 24 7.30 -0.94 -4.31
CA THR A 24 6.50 -0.45 -5.42
C THR A 24 5.07 -0.12 -4.96
N TYR A 25 4.44 -0.97 -4.16
CA TYR A 25 3.12 -0.67 -3.60
C TYR A 25 3.15 0.52 -2.63
N LEU A 26 4.18 0.66 -1.80
CA LEU A 26 4.36 1.84 -0.94
C LEU A 26 4.50 3.13 -1.75
N PHE A 27 5.26 3.09 -2.84
CA PHE A 27 5.38 4.22 -3.77
C PHE A 27 4.04 4.59 -4.40
N VAL A 28 3.28 3.60 -4.90
CA VAL A 28 1.96 3.84 -5.49
C VAL A 28 0.98 4.40 -4.46
N LEU A 29 0.96 3.85 -3.24
CA LEU A 29 0.11 4.32 -2.15
C LEU A 29 0.37 5.79 -1.82
N THR A 30 1.63 6.20 -1.77
CA THR A 30 2.01 7.55 -1.32
C THR A 30 2.03 8.60 -2.43
N SER A 31 2.19 8.17 -3.70
CA SER A 31 2.53 9.10 -4.79
C SER A 31 1.54 9.07 -5.97
N ASP A 32 0.71 8.03 -6.12
CA ASP A 32 -0.21 7.95 -7.26
C ASP A 32 -1.39 8.92 -7.09
N SER A 33 -1.69 9.69 -8.15
CA SER A 33 -2.81 10.62 -8.15
C SER A 33 -4.18 9.94 -8.13
N SER A 34 -4.28 8.67 -8.57
CA SER A 34 -5.52 7.91 -8.57
C SER A 34 -5.77 7.25 -7.21
N SER A 35 -6.83 7.65 -6.53
CA SER A 35 -7.28 7.00 -5.29
C SER A 35 -7.56 5.51 -5.47
N GLY A 36 -8.05 5.08 -6.62
CA GLY A 36 -8.26 3.66 -6.94
C GLY A 36 -6.96 2.85 -6.96
N LEU A 37 -5.89 3.40 -7.53
CA LEU A 37 -4.56 2.75 -7.53
C LEU A 37 -3.94 2.75 -6.13
N ARG A 38 -4.08 3.85 -5.37
CA ARG A 38 -3.65 3.90 -3.97
C ARG A 38 -4.35 2.83 -3.12
N ILE A 39 -5.66 2.66 -3.30
CA ILE A 39 -6.45 1.61 -2.62
C ILE A 39 -5.95 0.21 -3.01
N GLU A 40 -5.71 -0.01 -4.30
CA GLU A 40 -5.22 -1.30 -4.79
C GLU A 40 -3.85 -1.66 -4.20
N ALA A 41 -2.93 -0.69 -4.12
CA ALA A 41 -1.64 -0.86 -3.49
C ALA A 41 -1.75 -1.11 -1.98
N LEU A 42 -2.61 -0.37 -1.27
CA LEU A 42 -2.83 -0.58 0.17
C LEU A 42 -3.34 -2.00 0.46
N ASN A 43 -4.26 -2.51 -0.37
CA ASN A 43 -4.78 -3.87 -0.20
C ASN A 43 -3.68 -4.92 -0.42
N ALA A 44 -2.80 -4.73 -1.41
CA ALA A 44 -1.68 -5.63 -1.65
C ALA A 44 -0.67 -5.61 -0.48
N LEU A 45 -0.40 -4.42 0.09
CA LEU A 45 0.45 -4.28 1.29
C LEU A 45 -0.14 -5.02 2.50
N ILE A 46 -1.45 -4.94 2.70
CA ILE A 46 -2.16 -5.66 3.78
C ILE A 46 -2.02 -7.17 3.58
N GLU A 47 -2.27 -7.66 2.36
CA GLU A 47 -2.16 -9.08 2.02
C GLU A 47 -0.74 -9.60 2.25
N GLY A 48 0.27 -8.92 1.70
CA GLY A 48 1.67 -9.27 1.90
C GLY A 48 2.09 -9.31 3.37
N SER A 49 1.57 -8.39 4.20
CA SER A 49 1.85 -8.38 5.64
C SER A 49 1.29 -9.59 6.39
N LYS A 50 0.13 -10.11 5.97
CA LYS A 50 -0.48 -11.33 6.52
C LYS A 50 0.31 -12.58 6.16
N GLU A 51 0.97 -12.55 5.00
CA GLU A 51 1.86 -13.60 4.51
C GLU A 51 3.27 -13.54 5.11
N GLY A 52 3.54 -12.59 6.01
CA GLY A 52 4.81 -12.48 6.74
C GLY A 52 5.73 -11.35 6.27
N ASN A 53 5.37 -10.61 5.22
CA ASN A 53 6.12 -9.43 4.76
C ASN A 53 5.80 -8.22 5.65
N ARG A 54 6.30 -8.25 6.88
CA ARG A 54 6.03 -7.23 7.91
C ARG A 54 6.61 -5.88 7.53
N PHE A 55 5.96 -4.81 7.99
CA PHE A 55 6.47 -3.45 7.84
C PHE A 55 7.63 -3.20 8.82
N SER A 56 8.69 -2.59 8.32
CA SER A 56 9.75 -1.98 9.13
C SER A 56 9.25 -0.68 9.78
N ALA A 57 10.01 -0.18 10.78
CA ALA A 57 9.69 1.09 11.43
C ALA A 57 9.57 2.26 10.44
N ARG A 58 10.46 2.32 9.45
CA ARG A 58 10.44 3.36 8.40
C ARG A 58 9.18 3.28 7.53
N GLU A 59 8.73 2.07 7.22
CA GLU A 59 7.51 1.86 6.42
C GLU A 59 6.25 2.18 7.21
N LEU A 60 6.23 1.87 8.52
CA LEU A 60 5.16 2.30 9.41
C LEU A 60 5.07 3.82 9.51
N ASP A 61 6.20 4.52 9.53
CA ASP A 61 6.21 5.98 9.53
C ASP A 61 5.70 6.57 8.21
N LEU A 62 6.00 5.94 7.06
CA LEU A 62 5.38 6.29 5.77
C LEU A 62 3.86 6.08 5.79
N LEU A 63 3.39 4.96 6.36
CA LEU A 63 1.95 4.69 6.50
C LEU A 63 1.27 5.72 7.41
N LYS A 64 1.91 6.14 8.52
CA LYS A 64 1.41 7.22 9.38
C LYS A 64 1.29 8.54 8.62
N GLN A 65 2.32 8.94 7.88
CA GLN A 65 2.29 10.16 7.06
C GLN A 65 1.16 10.11 6.02
N ASN A 66 1.02 8.97 5.33
CA ASN A 66 -0.06 8.75 4.37
C ASN A 66 -1.45 8.82 5.03
N TYR A 67 -1.61 8.26 6.24
CA TYR A 67 -2.87 8.35 7.00
C TYR A 67 -3.29 9.79 7.29
N GLU A 68 -2.36 10.63 7.76
CA GLU A 68 -2.62 12.03 8.09
C GLU A 68 -3.02 12.84 6.84
N GLN A 69 -2.36 12.56 5.71
CA GLN A 69 -2.56 13.30 4.46
C GLN A 69 -3.68 12.75 3.57
N ALA A 70 -4.20 11.55 3.86
CA ALA A 70 -5.16 10.88 2.99
C ALA A 70 -6.48 11.66 2.86
N ASP A 71 -6.85 11.95 1.61
CA ASP A 71 -8.14 12.51 1.21
C ASP A 71 -9.27 11.47 1.17
N ASN A 72 -8.92 10.18 1.22
CA ASN A 72 -9.83 9.06 1.05
C ASN A 72 -10.09 8.33 2.38
N ASN A 73 -11.36 8.28 2.79
CA ASN A 73 -11.77 7.66 4.05
C ASN A 73 -11.47 6.16 4.13
N TYR A 74 -11.51 5.43 3.02
CA TYR A 74 -11.18 4.01 2.99
C TYR A 74 -9.68 3.81 3.29
N ILE A 75 -8.82 4.61 2.64
CA ILE A 75 -7.37 4.59 2.89
C ILE A 75 -7.10 4.92 4.36
N LYS A 76 -7.73 5.96 4.92
CA LYS A 76 -7.60 6.31 6.34
C LYS A 76 -7.97 5.15 7.26
N LEU A 77 -9.16 4.58 7.07
CA LEU A 77 -9.66 3.50 7.92
C LEU A 77 -8.73 2.28 7.88
N LYS A 78 -8.35 1.84 6.68
CA LYS A 78 -7.49 0.66 6.52
C LYS A 78 -6.08 0.89 7.06
N THR A 79 -5.50 2.05 6.81
CA THR A 79 -4.16 2.39 7.31
C THR A 79 -4.16 2.42 8.84
N ARG A 80 -5.19 2.99 9.47
CA ARG A 80 -5.33 2.96 10.93
C ARG A 80 -5.38 1.54 11.48
N THR A 81 -6.14 0.64 10.86
CA THR A 81 -6.20 -0.77 11.29
C THR A 81 -4.82 -1.43 11.26
N ILE A 82 -4.06 -1.24 10.18
CA ILE A 82 -2.69 -1.76 10.09
C ILE A 82 -1.84 -1.18 11.22
N LEU A 83 -1.83 0.14 11.41
CA LEU A 83 -1.01 0.78 12.44
C LEU A 83 -1.33 0.29 13.86
N GLN A 84 -2.57 -0.10 14.13
CA GLN A 84 -2.98 -0.69 15.40
C GLN A 84 -2.44 -2.10 15.62
N GLU A 85 -2.19 -2.88 14.56
CA GLU A 85 -1.62 -4.22 14.65
C GLU A 85 -0.12 -4.23 14.97
N TYR A 86 0.54 -3.07 14.86
CA TYR A 86 1.99 -2.88 15.10
C TYR A 86 2.30 -2.04 16.35
N ASN A 87 1.28 -1.70 17.15
CA ASN A 87 1.42 -1.09 18.48
C ASN A 87 1.26 -2.15 19.57
#